data_AF-A0A8J4BAI1-F1
#
_entry.id   AF-A0A8J4BAI1-F1
#
_cell.length_a   1.000
_cell.length_b   1.000
_cell.length_c   1.000
_cell.angle_alpha   90.00
_cell.angle_beta   90.00
_cell.angle_gamma   90.00
#
_symmetry.space_group_name_H-M   'P 1'
#
loop_
_entity.id
_entity.type
_entity.pdbx_description
1 polymer ?
#
loop_
_entity_poly.entity_id
_entity_poly.type
_entity_poly.pdbx_seq_one_letter_code
_entity_poly.pdbx_strand_id
1 'polypeptide(L)'
;MLEHGQGTNLQDAEWIEWIYQHLDPSNMSNLQREKEATHTAITALYADINPIWLEAARSVETRKQEEDRQQHEQRVHPLPDRKTVMAMIIRRLGWRLPGSSSTVPIYGLTVRQATQLQDGPALEQRQQLMAAFVQEARGVVGVTAHIDPENEINRFHTTLARLWSDVRWENKNKETLWCLAVDGVPLPGNTHLSRMPPQPCGCGTFGGPNSPPSSPRLHHFWECPIAQAVRDQIDRHLSSSATTEGGMGRHHLWLIQAPPGCDQAPWDVIAMAALSSMEHGRHCLRAAIRGQRQMETMDPRQPPPSPQPQTRVEQGPRQRVITDFFRQSGSPLVQEEEANDTQPAGPSLLQPTIGGRTQMVATTAAASSPLHRARVRAIADFWARLHSFAALGIPRRGWDRVGPQHPILAVAGGQVQCAAPIALTD
;
A
#
# COMPACT_ATOMS: atom_id res chain seq x y z
N MET A 1 -9.07 36.49 29.97
CA MET A 1 -7.76 36.55 29.29
C MET A 1 -7.63 35.30 28.44
N LEU A 2 -7.12 35.51 27.22
CA LEU A 2 -6.85 34.56 26.13
C LEU A 2 -7.94 34.45 25.06
N GLU A 3 -7.58 35.09 23.95
CA GLU A 3 -8.19 35.27 22.63
C GLU A 3 -8.25 33.96 21.86
N HIS A 4 -9.23 33.78 20.96
CA HIS A 4 -9.10 32.96 19.74
C HIS A 4 -9.73 33.71 18.57
N GLY A 5 -8.92 33.85 17.50
CA GLY A 5 -9.11 34.77 16.38
C GLY A 5 -10.25 34.42 15.43
N GLN A 6 -10.88 35.49 14.96
CA GLN A 6 -11.82 35.50 13.84
C GLN A 6 -11.03 35.45 12.53
N GLY A 7 -11.17 34.35 11.78
CA GLY A 7 -10.84 34.32 10.35
C GLY A 7 -11.96 35.00 9.57
N THR A 8 -11.61 36.08 8.87
CA THR A 8 -12.48 36.94 8.08
C THR A 8 -13.08 36.19 6.89
N ASN A 9 -14.41 36.20 6.80
CA ASN A 9 -15.19 35.67 5.69
C ASN A 9 -15.24 36.74 4.59
N LEU A 10 -14.51 36.55 3.48
CA LEU A 10 -14.59 37.43 2.31
C LEU A 10 -16.02 37.43 1.78
N GLN A 11 -16.62 38.62 1.68
CA GLN A 11 -17.99 38.79 1.18
C GLN A 11 -17.99 38.70 -0.35
N ASP A 12 -19.04 38.09 -0.90
CA ASP A 12 -19.22 37.72 -2.33
C ASP A 12 -18.91 38.83 -3.36
N ALA A 13 -18.87 40.10 -2.95
CA ALA A 13 -18.51 41.23 -3.81
C ALA A 13 -17.02 41.24 -4.21
N GLU A 14 -16.10 40.90 -3.30
CA GLU A 14 -14.65 40.92 -3.57
C GLU A 14 -14.22 39.80 -4.53
N TRP A 15 -14.97 38.70 -4.59
CA TRP A 15 -14.69 37.57 -5.48
C TRP A 15 -15.06 37.85 -6.93
N ILE A 16 -16.16 38.57 -7.17
CA ILE A 16 -16.57 38.99 -8.52
C ILE A 16 -15.56 40.01 -9.08
N GLU A 17 -15.09 40.92 -8.25
CA GLU A 17 -14.09 41.94 -8.63
C GLU A 17 -12.73 41.32 -8.96
N TRP A 18 -12.34 40.25 -8.26
CA TRP A 18 -11.15 39.45 -8.59
C TRP A 18 -11.25 38.81 -9.98
N ILE A 19 -12.41 38.27 -10.37
CA ILE A 19 -12.63 37.65 -11.69
C ILE A 19 -12.51 38.68 -12.82
N TYR A 20 -13.06 39.87 -12.63
CA TYR A 20 -12.95 40.95 -13.62
C TYR A 20 -11.51 41.42 -13.84
N GLN A 21 -10.65 41.32 -12.83
CA GLN A 21 -9.23 41.71 -12.92
C GLN A 21 -8.32 40.64 -13.55
N HIS A 22 -8.71 39.36 -13.55
CA HIS A 22 -7.82 38.24 -13.88
C HIS A 22 -8.18 37.48 -15.18
N LEU A 23 -9.21 37.91 -15.92
CA LEU A 23 -9.51 37.43 -17.26
C LEU A 23 -8.99 38.44 -18.31
N ASP A 24 -8.11 37.96 -19.20
CA ASP A 24 -7.24 38.71 -20.12
C ASP A 24 -7.88 39.96 -20.82
N PRO A 25 -7.35 41.18 -20.58
CA PRO A 25 -7.82 42.45 -21.18
C PRO A 25 -7.71 42.55 -22.70
N SER A 26 -6.95 41.66 -23.36
CA SER A 26 -6.64 41.74 -24.79
C SER A 26 -7.86 41.50 -25.70
N ASN A 27 -8.95 40.91 -25.17
CA ASN A 27 -10.17 40.60 -25.91
C ASN A 27 -11.33 41.60 -25.68
N MET A 28 -11.22 42.51 -24.72
CA MET A 28 -12.28 43.48 -24.38
C MET A 28 -12.37 44.67 -25.35
N SER A 29 -11.25 45.06 -25.97
CA SER A 29 -11.19 46.21 -26.90
C SER A 29 -11.90 45.94 -28.23
N ASN A 30 -11.84 44.70 -28.73
CA ASN A 30 -12.57 44.26 -29.91
C ASN A 30 -14.08 44.20 -29.66
N LEU A 31 -14.49 43.69 -28.49
CA LEU A 31 -15.89 43.68 -28.03
C LEU A 31 -16.47 45.08 -27.83
N GLN A 32 -15.67 46.03 -27.31
CA GLN A 32 -16.09 47.42 -27.15
C GLN A 32 -16.28 48.13 -28.51
N ARG A 33 -15.38 47.93 -29.48
CA ARG A 33 -15.56 48.48 -30.84
C ARG A 33 -16.76 47.87 -31.57
N GLU A 34 -16.97 46.56 -31.47
CA GLU A 34 -18.17 45.93 -32.03
C GLU A 34 -19.45 46.43 -31.36
N LYS A 35 -19.43 46.66 -30.04
CA LYS A 35 -20.56 47.22 -29.30
C LYS A 35 -20.86 48.65 -29.72
N GLU A 36 -19.86 49.50 -29.92
CA GLU A 36 -20.04 50.88 -30.40
C GLU A 36 -20.55 50.94 -31.84
N ALA A 37 -20.02 50.10 -32.73
CA ALA A 37 -20.50 49.99 -34.11
C ALA A 37 -21.95 49.48 -34.16
N THR A 38 -22.28 48.46 -33.36
CA THR A 38 -23.63 47.91 -33.26
C THR A 38 -24.60 48.92 -32.63
N HIS A 39 -24.18 49.64 -31.60
CA HIS A 39 -24.99 50.70 -30.98
C HIS A 39 -25.26 51.85 -31.97
N THR A 40 -24.26 52.23 -32.77
CA THR A 40 -24.42 53.26 -33.81
C THR A 40 -25.38 52.81 -34.91
N ALA A 41 -25.25 51.56 -35.38
CA ALA A 41 -26.16 50.99 -36.38
C ALA A 41 -27.60 50.87 -35.86
N ILE A 42 -27.78 50.45 -34.61
CA ILE A 42 -29.09 50.40 -33.95
C ILE A 42 -29.67 51.82 -33.81
N THR A 43 -28.86 52.79 -33.41
CA THR A 43 -29.32 54.19 -33.27
C THR A 43 -29.77 54.78 -34.61
N ALA A 44 -29.04 54.49 -35.69
CA ALA A 44 -29.42 54.90 -37.05
C ALA A 44 -30.74 54.22 -37.48
N LEU A 45 -30.90 52.92 -37.24
CA LEU A 45 -32.14 52.21 -37.51
C LEU A 45 -33.31 52.77 -36.72
N TYR A 46 -33.12 53.15 -35.45
CA TYR A 46 -34.16 53.79 -34.62
C TYR A 46 -34.57 55.17 -35.15
N ALA A 47 -33.65 55.92 -35.76
CA ALA A 47 -33.93 57.23 -36.34
C ALA A 47 -34.77 57.14 -37.63
N ASP A 48 -34.67 56.03 -38.36
CA ASP A 48 -35.45 55.75 -39.58
C ASP A 48 -36.86 55.20 -39.30
N ILE A 49 -37.17 54.82 -38.05
CA ILE A 49 -38.50 54.32 -37.70
C ILE A 49 -39.49 55.48 -37.71
N ASN A 50 -40.56 55.34 -38.48
CA ASN A 50 -41.63 56.32 -38.55
C ASN A 50 -42.24 56.56 -37.14
N PRO A 51 -42.35 57.83 -36.70
CA PRO A 51 -42.71 58.17 -35.32
C PRO A 51 -44.10 57.67 -34.91
N ILE A 52 -45.04 57.51 -35.86
CA ILE A 52 -46.39 56.99 -35.58
C ILE A 52 -46.32 55.52 -35.15
N TRP A 53 -45.43 54.72 -35.75
CA TRP A 53 -45.23 53.32 -35.39
C TRP A 53 -44.52 53.17 -34.05
N LEU A 54 -43.59 54.09 -33.74
CA LEU A 54 -42.92 54.17 -32.43
C LEU A 54 -43.91 54.52 -31.31
N GLU A 55 -44.83 55.45 -31.54
CA GLU A 55 -45.90 55.81 -30.60
C GLU A 55 -46.86 54.63 -30.37
N ALA A 56 -47.26 53.97 -31.46
CA ALA A 56 -48.14 52.80 -31.41
C ALA A 56 -47.47 51.63 -30.66
N ALA A 57 -46.19 51.34 -30.94
CA ALA A 57 -45.43 50.30 -30.24
C ALA A 57 -45.30 50.61 -28.74
N ARG A 58 -44.99 51.86 -28.37
CA ARG A 58 -44.97 52.28 -26.96
C ARG A 58 -46.32 52.09 -26.30
N SER A 59 -47.43 52.45 -26.96
CA SER A 59 -48.78 52.27 -26.40
C SER A 59 -49.17 50.80 -26.17
N VAL A 60 -48.62 49.87 -26.95
CA VAL A 60 -48.80 48.42 -26.77
C VAL A 60 -47.94 47.94 -25.59
N GLU A 61 -46.69 48.41 -25.51
CA GLU A 61 -45.78 48.11 -24.41
C GLU A 61 -46.37 48.56 -23.06
N THR A 62 -46.90 49.79 -22.98
CA THR A 62 -47.52 50.32 -21.75
C THR A 62 -48.75 49.52 -21.35
N ARG A 63 -49.61 49.12 -22.30
CA ARG A 63 -50.77 48.27 -22.01
C ARG A 63 -50.35 46.90 -21.50
N LYS A 64 -49.34 46.29 -22.12
CA LYS A 64 -48.82 44.99 -21.70
C LYS A 64 -48.18 45.07 -20.30
N GLN A 65 -47.45 46.14 -20.00
CA GLN A 65 -46.89 46.38 -18.66
C GLN A 65 -47.98 46.57 -17.61
N GLU A 66 -49.08 47.25 -17.97
CA GLU A 66 -50.24 47.43 -17.07
C GLU A 66 -50.99 46.11 -16.85
N GLU A 67 -51.16 45.29 -17.89
CA GLU A 67 -51.73 43.94 -17.81
C GLU A 67 -50.85 43.00 -16.97
N ASP A 68 -49.53 43.04 -17.16
CA ASP A 68 -48.56 42.27 -16.38
C ASP A 68 -48.56 42.72 -14.91
N ARG A 69 -48.71 44.02 -14.63
CA ARG A 69 -48.83 44.56 -13.26
C ARG A 69 -50.12 44.08 -12.57
N GLN A 70 -51.24 44.11 -13.28
CA GLN A 70 -52.53 43.64 -12.76
C GLN A 70 -52.55 42.12 -12.54
N GLN A 71 -51.89 41.34 -13.41
CA GLN A 71 -51.72 39.89 -13.22
C GLN A 71 -50.76 39.56 -12.08
N HIS A 72 -49.75 40.40 -11.82
CA HIS A 72 -48.83 40.26 -10.68
C HIS A 72 -49.54 40.55 -9.34
N GLU A 73 -50.40 41.56 -9.29
CA GLU A 73 -51.20 41.91 -8.10
C GLU A 73 -52.26 40.85 -7.74
N GLN A 74 -52.81 40.13 -8.73
CA GLN A 74 -53.81 39.08 -8.50
C GLN A 74 -53.23 37.71 -8.10
N ARG A 75 -51.92 37.48 -8.22
CA ARG A 75 -51.27 36.17 -7.98
C ARG A 75 -50.59 36.01 -6.60
N VAL A 76 -50.82 36.91 -5.65
CA VAL A 76 -50.08 36.92 -4.37
C VAL A 76 -50.59 35.84 -3.41
N HIS A 77 -50.22 34.59 -3.66
CA HIS A 77 -49.49 33.86 -2.63
C HIS A 77 -48.01 34.15 -2.89
N PRO A 78 -47.27 34.76 -1.94
CA PRO A 78 -45.87 35.05 -2.16
C PRO A 78 -45.17 33.71 -2.43
N LEU A 79 -44.59 33.57 -3.63
CA LEU A 79 -43.70 32.45 -3.91
C LEU A 79 -42.64 32.47 -2.81
N PRO A 80 -42.39 31.34 -2.13
CA PRO A 80 -41.38 31.29 -1.09
C PRO A 80 -40.08 31.81 -1.67
N ASP A 81 -39.43 32.72 -0.94
CA ASP A 81 -38.18 33.30 -1.40
C ASP A 81 -37.14 32.19 -1.64
N ARG A 82 -36.11 32.49 -2.44
CA ARG A 82 -35.07 31.51 -2.80
C ARG A 82 -34.43 30.86 -1.57
N LYS A 83 -34.31 31.60 -0.46
CA LYS A 83 -33.74 31.13 0.80
C LYS A 83 -34.64 30.08 1.46
N THR A 84 -35.94 30.29 1.43
CA THR A 84 -36.98 29.40 1.94
C THR A 84 -37.04 28.13 1.10
N VAL A 85 -37.05 28.26 -0.23
CA VAL A 85 -37.00 27.10 -1.15
C VAL A 85 -35.72 26.29 -0.92
N MET A 86 -34.56 26.94 -0.82
CA MET A 86 -33.31 26.23 -0.53
C MET A 86 -33.32 25.56 0.84
N ALA A 87 -33.83 26.21 1.89
CA ALA A 87 -33.95 25.59 3.21
C ALA A 87 -34.86 24.35 3.19
N MET A 88 -35.96 24.39 2.42
CA MET A 88 -36.85 23.24 2.24
C MET A 88 -36.19 22.10 1.47
N ILE A 89 -35.41 22.41 0.42
CA ILE A 89 -34.68 21.41 -0.36
C ILE A 89 -33.55 20.80 0.46
N ILE A 90 -32.70 21.60 1.10
CA ILE A 90 -31.56 21.13 1.91
C ILE A 90 -32.03 20.22 3.05
N ARG A 91 -33.18 20.50 3.68
CA ARG A 91 -33.77 19.64 4.71
C ARG A 91 -34.22 18.26 4.19
N ARG A 92 -34.48 18.14 2.90
CA ARG A 92 -34.86 16.88 2.24
C ARG A 92 -33.68 16.17 1.57
N LEU A 93 -32.53 16.83 1.47
CA LEU A 93 -31.31 16.21 0.98
C LEU A 93 -30.60 15.47 2.12
N GLY A 94 -30.05 14.31 1.77
CA GLY A 94 -29.32 13.48 2.69
C GLY A 94 -28.43 12.48 1.98
N TRP A 95 -27.53 11.89 2.76
CA TRP A 95 -26.61 10.85 2.33
C TRP A 95 -27.27 9.49 2.52
N ARG A 96 -27.18 8.63 1.52
CA ARG A 96 -27.57 7.23 1.65
C ARG A 96 -26.36 6.43 2.10
N LEU A 97 -26.44 5.80 3.27
CA LEU A 97 -25.38 4.93 3.76
C LEU A 97 -25.46 3.55 3.10
N PRO A 98 -24.32 2.88 2.84
CA PRO A 98 -24.30 1.51 2.34
C PRO A 98 -25.06 0.57 3.29
N GLY A 99 -25.93 -0.27 2.74
CA GLY A 99 -26.70 -1.26 3.53
C GLY A 99 -27.86 -0.71 4.37
N SER A 100 -28.14 0.60 4.31
CA SER A 100 -29.27 1.22 5.02
C SER A 100 -30.29 1.79 4.04
N SER A 101 -31.57 1.55 4.32
CA SER A 101 -32.68 2.23 3.63
C SER A 101 -32.90 3.66 4.13
N SER A 102 -32.27 4.03 5.25
CA SER A 102 -32.39 5.36 5.88
C SER A 102 -31.38 6.36 5.31
N THR A 103 -31.85 7.58 5.06
CA THR A 103 -31.02 8.71 4.61
C THR A 103 -30.60 9.57 5.80
N VAL A 104 -29.31 9.88 5.90
CA VAL A 104 -28.77 10.81 6.91
C VAL A 104 -28.87 12.23 6.36
N PRO A 105 -29.54 13.18 7.04
CA PRO A 105 -29.61 14.57 6.59
C PRO A 105 -28.21 15.15 6.36
N ILE A 106 -28.04 16.09 5.41
CA ILE A 106 -26.73 16.68 5.09
C ILE A 106 -25.98 17.17 6.34
N TYR A 107 -26.68 17.85 7.24
CA TYR A 107 -26.13 18.44 8.48
C TYR A 107 -25.99 17.42 9.63
N GLY A 108 -26.52 16.21 9.48
CA GLY A 108 -26.44 15.13 10.46
C GLY A 108 -25.33 14.12 10.17
N LEU A 109 -24.53 14.34 9.11
CA LEU A 109 -23.46 13.44 8.72
C LEU A 109 -22.30 13.52 9.72
N THR A 110 -22.02 12.41 10.39
CA THR A 110 -20.84 12.29 11.25
C THR A 110 -19.58 12.02 10.43
N VAL A 111 -18.41 12.35 10.98
CA VAL A 111 -17.11 12.02 10.37
C VAL A 111 -17.01 10.53 10.04
N ARG A 112 -17.44 9.64 10.96
CA ARG A 112 -17.43 8.19 10.74
C ARG A 112 -18.26 7.78 9.52
N GLN A 113 -19.44 8.35 9.35
CA GLN A 113 -20.30 8.10 8.20
C GLN A 113 -19.72 8.68 6.91
N ALA A 114 -19.14 9.88 6.97
CA ALA A 114 -18.45 10.50 5.84
C ALA A 114 -17.26 9.64 5.38
N THR A 115 -16.43 9.16 6.32
CA THR A 115 -15.33 8.23 6.04
C THR A 115 -15.85 6.93 5.43
N GLN A 116 -16.93 6.34 5.96
CA GLN A 116 -17.52 5.14 5.38
C GLN A 116 -18.02 5.35 3.94
N LEU A 117 -18.62 6.50 3.65
CA LEU A 117 -19.07 6.87 2.29
C LEU A 117 -17.89 7.08 1.35
N GLN A 118 -16.82 7.71 1.83
CA GLN A 118 -15.61 7.97 1.06
C GLN A 118 -14.83 6.68 0.78
N ASP A 119 -14.73 5.79 1.76
CA ASP A 119 -13.90 4.58 1.70
C ASP A 119 -14.66 3.35 1.21
N GLY A 120 -15.97 3.44 0.97
CA GLY A 120 -16.83 2.32 0.55
C GLY A 120 -16.21 1.47 -0.57
N PRO A 121 -15.84 2.06 -1.73
CA PRO A 121 -15.20 1.32 -2.82
C PRO A 121 -13.87 0.67 -2.43
N ALA A 122 -13.07 1.33 -1.59
CA ALA A 122 -11.80 0.79 -1.13
C ALA A 122 -11.99 -0.37 -0.13
N LEU A 123 -13.04 -0.31 0.71
CA LEU A 123 -13.42 -1.39 1.62
C LEU A 123 -13.92 -2.61 0.84
N GLU A 124 -14.76 -2.42 -0.17
CA GLU A 124 -15.22 -3.50 -1.06
C GLU A 124 -14.05 -4.15 -1.79
N GLN A 125 -13.14 -3.36 -2.36
CA GLN A 125 -11.93 -3.88 -3.00
C GLN A 125 -11.05 -4.66 -2.02
N ARG A 126 -10.86 -4.15 -0.80
CA ARG A 126 -10.10 -4.83 0.26
C ARG A 126 -10.74 -6.15 0.66
N GLN A 127 -12.07 -6.23 0.74
CA GLN A 127 -12.79 -7.48 0.99
C GLN A 127 -12.59 -8.50 -0.14
N GLN A 128 -12.64 -8.07 -1.40
CA GLN A 128 -12.38 -8.95 -2.56
C GLN A 128 -10.96 -9.51 -2.55
N LEU A 129 -9.96 -8.67 -2.25
CA LEU A 129 -8.56 -9.09 -2.16
C LEU A 129 -8.35 -10.08 -1.01
N MET A 130 -9.00 -9.85 0.13
CA MET A 130 -8.99 -10.77 1.27
C MET A 130 -9.63 -12.12 0.94
N ALA A 131 -10.75 -12.11 0.21
CA ALA A 131 -11.42 -13.34 -0.24
C ALA A 131 -10.50 -14.16 -1.16
N ALA A 132 -9.86 -13.51 -2.13
CA ALA A 132 -8.88 -14.15 -3.01
C ALA A 132 -7.68 -14.71 -2.22
N PHE A 133 -7.21 -13.98 -1.21
CA PHE A 133 -6.15 -14.45 -0.29
C PHE A 133 -6.54 -15.71 0.47
N VAL A 134 -7.72 -15.73 1.08
CA VAL A 134 -8.22 -16.90 1.83
C VAL A 134 -8.36 -18.11 0.92
N GLN A 135 -8.96 -17.94 -0.25
CA GLN A 135 -9.14 -19.01 -1.24
C GLN A 135 -7.79 -19.60 -1.67
N GLU A 136 -6.82 -18.73 -1.98
CA GLU A 136 -5.49 -19.16 -2.36
C GLU A 136 -4.77 -19.85 -1.20
N ALA A 137 -4.82 -19.31 0.01
CA ALA A 137 -4.19 -19.90 1.20
C ALA A 137 -4.66 -21.34 1.46
N ARG A 138 -5.95 -21.61 1.25
CA ARG A 138 -6.56 -22.95 1.39
C ARG A 138 -6.18 -23.90 0.26
N GLY A 139 -5.75 -23.39 -0.89
CA GLY A 139 -5.36 -24.21 -2.04
C GLY A 139 -6.52 -24.96 -2.68
N VAL A 140 -7.75 -24.44 -2.56
CA VAL A 140 -8.93 -25.07 -3.16
C VAL A 140 -8.83 -24.99 -4.69
N VAL A 141 -8.59 -26.14 -5.30
CA VAL A 141 -8.76 -26.37 -6.74
C VAL A 141 -9.87 -27.41 -6.90
N GLY A 142 -11.08 -26.99 -7.29
CA GLY A 142 -12.22 -27.90 -7.52
C GLY A 142 -13.18 -28.10 -6.34
N VAL A 143 -14.27 -28.85 -6.62
CA VAL A 143 -15.62 -28.79 -6.01
C VAL A 143 -15.77 -29.42 -4.60
N THR A 144 -14.72 -29.98 -3.98
CA THR A 144 -14.91 -30.94 -2.87
C THR A 144 -14.82 -30.40 -1.44
N ALA A 145 -14.78 -29.09 -1.23
CA ALA A 145 -15.03 -28.51 0.09
C ALA A 145 -15.88 -27.25 -0.06
N HIS A 146 -17.12 -27.28 0.42
CA HIS A 146 -17.90 -26.06 0.65
C HIS A 146 -17.25 -25.28 1.79
N ILE A 147 -16.15 -24.58 1.48
CA ILE A 147 -15.63 -23.54 2.35
C ILE A 147 -16.61 -22.38 2.24
N ASP A 148 -17.25 -22.04 3.34
CA ASP A 148 -18.00 -20.79 3.47
C ASP A 148 -17.00 -19.62 3.44
N PRO A 149 -16.89 -18.87 2.32
CA PRO A 149 -15.87 -17.85 2.18
C PRO A 149 -16.04 -16.71 3.20
N GLU A 150 -17.29 -16.40 3.56
CA GLU A 150 -17.60 -15.30 4.47
C GLU A 150 -17.16 -15.65 5.90
N ASN A 151 -17.43 -16.87 6.35
CA ASN A 151 -16.97 -17.35 7.66
C ASN A 151 -15.43 -17.37 7.74
N GLU A 152 -14.74 -17.82 6.69
CA GLU A 152 -13.28 -17.82 6.67
C GLU A 152 -12.68 -16.41 6.67
N ILE A 153 -13.27 -15.47 5.93
CA ILE A 153 -12.87 -14.06 5.97
C ILE A 153 -13.07 -13.50 7.39
N ASN A 154 -14.20 -13.78 8.03
CA ASN A 154 -14.48 -13.35 9.41
C ASN A 154 -13.51 -13.95 10.43
N ARG A 155 -13.15 -15.22 10.27
CA ARG A 155 -12.10 -15.88 11.07
C ARG A 155 -10.76 -15.18 10.87
N PHE A 156 -10.39 -14.87 9.64
CA PHE A 156 -9.14 -14.18 9.36
C PHE A 156 -9.12 -12.74 9.89
N HIS A 157 -10.24 -12.02 9.85
CA HIS A 157 -10.37 -10.72 10.53
C HIS A 157 -10.16 -10.84 12.04
N THR A 158 -10.70 -11.89 12.67
CA THR A 158 -10.47 -12.20 14.08
C THR A 158 -9.00 -12.48 14.35
N THR A 159 -8.33 -13.24 13.48
CA THR A 159 -6.88 -13.46 13.52
C THR A 159 -6.12 -12.13 13.47
N LEU A 160 -6.38 -11.26 12.49
CA LEU A 160 -5.70 -9.97 12.39
C LEU A 160 -5.93 -9.10 13.63
N ALA A 161 -7.15 -9.07 14.17
CA ALA A 161 -7.46 -8.34 15.39
C ALA A 161 -6.65 -8.87 16.58
N ARG A 162 -6.59 -10.20 16.76
CA ARG A 162 -5.74 -10.86 17.78
C ARG A 162 -4.27 -10.48 17.62
N LEU A 163 -3.73 -10.59 16.41
CA LEU A 163 -2.31 -10.30 16.14
C LEU A 163 -1.95 -8.83 16.42
N TRP A 164 -2.84 -7.87 16.14
CA TRP A 164 -2.57 -6.46 16.41
C TRP A 164 -2.77 -6.07 17.87
N SER A 165 -3.71 -6.69 18.57
CA SER A 165 -4.04 -6.36 19.96
C SER A 165 -3.19 -7.10 20.99
N ASP A 166 -3.06 -8.41 20.86
CA ASP A 166 -2.50 -9.29 21.89
C ASP A 166 -1.00 -9.55 21.69
N VAL A 167 -0.53 -9.66 20.44
CA VAL A 167 0.89 -9.90 20.16
C VAL A 167 1.66 -8.59 20.20
N ARG A 168 2.32 -8.29 21.31
CA ARG A 168 3.20 -7.10 21.39
C ARG A 168 4.53 -7.40 20.71
N TRP A 169 4.61 -6.99 19.46
CA TRP A 169 5.79 -7.08 18.61
C TRP A 169 5.77 -5.93 17.62
N GLU A 170 6.90 -5.51 17.08
CA GLU A 170 6.95 -4.35 16.20
C GLU A 170 6.14 -4.59 14.91
N ASN A 171 5.46 -3.54 14.44
CA ASN A 171 4.60 -3.63 13.25
C ASN A 171 5.34 -4.12 12.00
N LYS A 172 6.66 -3.89 11.89
CA LYS A 172 7.50 -4.39 10.79
C LYS A 172 7.45 -5.92 10.63
N ASN A 173 7.15 -6.67 11.69
CA ASN A 173 7.01 -8.13 11.65
C ASN A 173 5.60 -8.58 11.25
N LYS A 174 4.61 -7.68 11.33
CA LYS A 174 3.19 -7.96 11.03
C LYS A 174 2.79 -7.44 9.65
N GLU A 175 3.45 -6.38 9.20
CA GLU A 175 3.15 -5.67 7.95
C GLU A 175 3.17 -6.60 6.74
N THR A 176 4.11 -7.55 6.67
CA THR A 176 4.18 -8.48 5.53
C THR A 176 2.92 -9.32 5.41
N LEU A 177 2.36 -9.83 6.51
CA LEU A 177 1.09 -10.57 6.51
C LEU A 177 -0.07 -9.67 6.03
N TRP A 178 -0.14 -8.46 6.57
CA TRP A 178 -1.15 -7.48 6.20
C TRP A 178 -1.12 -7.19 4.69
N CYS A 179 0.07 -6.83 4.18
CA CYS A 179 0.28 -6.55 2.76
C CYS A 179 0.01 -7.78 1.90
N LEU A 180 0.37 -8.98 2.34
CA LEU A 180 0.09 -10.22 1.61
C LEU A 180 -1.42 -10.43 1.43
N ALA A 181 -2.19 -10.20 2.50
CA ALA A 181 -3.63 -10.45 2.52
C ALA A 181 -4.44 -9.51 1.64
N VAL A 182 -3.96 -8.28 1.42
CA VAL A 182 -4.59 -7.29 0.53
C VAL A 182 -3.85 -7.08 -0.78
N ASP A 183 -3.04 -8.06 -1.18
CA ASP A 183 -2.25 -7.99 -2.41
C ASP A 183 -1.30 -6.80 -2.51
N GLY A 184 -0.96 -6.13 -1.40
CA GLY A 184 -0.18 -4.90 -1.33
C GLY A 184 1.34 -5.09 -1.31
N VAL A 185 1.85 -6.32 -1.38
CA VAL A 185 3.30 -6.54 -1.57
C VAL A 185 3.67 -6.05 -2.98
N PRO A 186 4.74 -5.24 -3.16
CA PRO A 186 5.10 -4.67 -4.47
C PRO A 186 5.73 -5.74 -5.39
N LEU A 187 4.86 -6.62 -5.90
CA LEU A 187 5.16 -7.68 -6.84
C LEU A 187 4.56 -7.29 -8.20
N PRO A 188 5.38 -7.01 -9.22
CA PRO A 188 4.87 -6.79 -10.58
C PRO A 188 3.99 -7.98 -10.99
N GLY A 189 2.80 -7.71 -11.53
CA GLY A 189 1.75 -8.71 -11.76
C GLY A 189 0.66 -8.78 -10.67
N ASN A 190 0.81 -8.11 -9.53
CA ASN A 190 -0.27 -7.95 -8.56
C ASN A 190 -1.41 -7.08 -9.09
N THR A 191 -2.61 -7.21 -8.53
CA THR A 191 -3.84 -6.53 -8.99
C THR A 191 -3.69 -5.00 -8.97
N HIS A 192 -2.99 -4.46 -7.97
CA HIS A 192 -2.71 -3.02 -7.85
C HIS A 192 -1.58 -2.54 -8.80
N LEU A 193 -0.85 -3.46 -9.43
CA LEU A 193 0.19 -3.22 -10.43
C LEU A 193 -0.18 -3.84 -11.78
N SER A 194 -1.48 -3.91 -12.09
CA SER A 194 -2.02 -4.58 -13.30
C SER A 194 -1.45 -4.06 -14.63
N ARG A 195 -0.91 -2.83 -14.65
CA ARG A 195 -0.25 -2.23 -15.82
C ARG A 195 1.22 -2.59 -15.97
N MET A 196 1.81 -3.26 -14.98
CA MET A 196 3.18 -3.77 -15.05
C MET A 196 3.13 -5.28 -15.26
N PRO A 197 3.72 -5.81 -16.36
CA PRO A 197 3.79 -7.24 -16.55
C PRO A 197 4.53 -7.89 -15.37
N PRO A 198 4.19 -9.14 -15.01
CA PRO A 198 4.96 -9.90 -14.05
C PRO A 198 6.44 -9.86 -14.42
N GLN A 199 7.27 -9.34 -13.52
CA GLN A 199 8.71 -9.34 -13.70
C GLN A 199 9.22 -10.73 -13.31
N PRO A 200 10.13 -11.32 -14.09
CA PRO A 200 10.66 -12.62 -13.75
C PRO A 200 11.31 -12.58 -12.37
N CYS A 201 11.00 -13.57 -11.54
CA CYS A 201 11.61 -13.67 -10.23
C CYS A 201 13.11 -13.96 -10.41
N GLY A 202 13.93 -13.39 -9.53
CA GLY A 202 15.37 -13.61 -9.53
C GLY A 202 15.80 -15.06 -9.30
N CYS A 203 14.89 -15.93 -8.86
CA CYS A 203 15.16 -17.37 -8.73
C CYS A 203 15.11 -18.11 -10.08
N GLY A 204 14.56 -17.48 -11.12
CA GLY A 204 14.45 -18.04 -12.47
C GLY A 204 13.20 -18.90 -12.72
N THR A 205 12.38 -19.21 -11.72
CA THR A 205 11.23 -20.14 -11.88
C THR A 205 9.87 -19.49 -12.10
N PHE A 206 9.78 -18.16 -12.05
CA PHE A 206 8.52 -17.41 -12.17
C PHE A 206 8.62 -16.23 -13.12
N GLY A 207 7.53 -15.92 -13.83
CA GLY A 207 7.40 -14.75 -14.71
C GLY A 207 8.23 -14.84 -16.00
N GLY A 208 8.79 -16.01 -16.31
CA GLY A 208 9.49 -16.29 -17.58
C GLY A 208 8.59 -16.99 -18.60
N PRO A 209 9.01 -17.08 -19.88
CA PRO A 209 8.22 -17.70 -20.96
C PRO A 209 7.84 -19.16 -20.71
N ASN A 210 8.65 -19.89 -19.94
CA ASN A 210 8.48 -21.30 -19.62
C ASN A 210 8.05 -21.54 -18.16
N SER A 211 7.66 -20.49 -17.44
CA SER A 211 7.23 -20.62 -16.05
C SER A 211 5.81 -21.20 -15.97
N PRO A 212 5.53 -22.11 -15.02
CA PRO A 212 4.16 -22.57 -14.79
C PRO A 212 3.25 -21.40 -14.37
N PRO A 213 1.94 -21.47 -14.67
CA PRO A 213 1.00 -20.46 -14.23
C PRO A 213 0.91 -20.46 -12.71
N SER A 214 1.36 -19.37 -12.09
CA SER A 214 1.26 -19.13 -10.65
C SER A 214 0.87 -17.67 -10.44
N SER A 215 0.19 -17.37 -9.33
CA SER A 215 0.08 -15.99 -8.88
C SER A 215 1.45 -15.50 -8.36
N PRO A 216 1.73 -14.18 -8.37
CA PRO A 216 2.94 -13.65 -7.74
C PRO A 216 3.03 -13.99 -6.26
N ARG A 217 1.88 -14.00 -5.55
CA ARG A 217 1.81 -14.31 -4.13
C ARG A 217 2.23 -15.74 -3.83
N LEU A 218 1.63 -16.70 -4.54
CA LEU A 218 1.91 -18.12 -4.43
C LEU A 218 3.39 -18.39 -4.71
N HIS A 219 3.92 -17.79 -5.76
CA HIS A 219 5.33 -17.96 -6.06
C HIS A 219 6.20 -17.42 -4.92
N HIS A 220 6.08 -16.14 -4.58
CA HIS A 220 7.04 -15.48 -3.69
C HIS A 220 6.98 -15.94 -2.22
N PHE A 221 5.81 -16.40 -1.74
CA PHE A 221 5.59 -16.77 -0.33
C PHE A 221 5.27 -18.25 -0.11
N TRP A 222 5.44 -19.09 -1.14
CA TRP A 222 5.27 -20.53 -1.00
C TRP A 222 6.24 -21.33 -1.89
N GLU A 223 6.24 -21.09 -3.21
CA GLU A 223 6.96 -21.92 -4.17
C GLU A 223 8.43 -21.51 -4.40
N CYS A 224 8.76 -20.24 -4.18
CA CYS A 224 10.10 -19.72 -4.42
C CYS A 224 11.12 -20.47 -3.54
N PRO A 225 12.32 -20.82 -4.06
CA PRO A 225 13.34 -21.50 -3.27
C PRO A 225 13.74 -20.78 -1.97
N ILE A 226 13.55 -19.45 -1.90
CA ILE A 226 13.72 -18.67 -0.67
C ILE A 226 12.62 -18.99 0.35
N ALA A 227 11.36 -19.03 -0.09
CA ALA A 227 10.24 -19.37 0.76
C ALA A 227 10.31 -20.83 1.22
N GLN A 228 10.62 -21.74 0.30
CA GLN A 228 10.87 -23.15 0.60
C GLN A 228 11.94 -23.30 1.68
N ALA A 229 13.08 -22.62 1.57
CA ALA A 229 14.15 -22.71 2.56
C ALA A 229 13.71 -22.35 4.00
N VAL A 230 12.85 -21.34 4.16
CA VAL A 230 12.28 -20.98 5.47
C VAL A 230 11.24 -22.02 5.92
N ARG A 231 10.40 -22.52 5.02
CA ARG A 231 9.41 -23.58 5.34
C ARG A 231 10.09 -24.88 5.74
N ASP A 232 11.16 -25.27 5.05
CA ASP A 232 11.95 -26.47 5.35
C ASP A 232 12.53 -26.42 6.77
N GLN A 233 12.94 -25.24 7.26
CA GLN A 233 13.33 -25.08 8.66
C GLN A 233 12.17 -25.42 9.59
N ILE A 234 11.01 -24.78 9.37
CA ILE A 234 9.82 -25.00 10.19
C ILE A 234 9.40 -26.47 10.17
N ASP A 235 9.25 -27.06 8.98
CA ASP A 235 8.81 -28.44 8.80
C ASP A 235 9.74 -29.46 9.47
N ARG A 236 11.06 -29.24 9.45
CA ARG A 236 12.01 -30.13 10.14
C ARG A 236 11.84 -30.09 11.66
N HIS A 237 11.59 -28.92 12.24
CA HIS A 237 11.29 -28.79 13.67
C HIS A 237 9.93 -29.38 14.03
N LEU A 238 8.92 -29.24 13.17
CA LEU A 238 7.62 -29.86 13.40
C LEU A 238 7.66 -31.39 13.30
N SER A 239 8.43 -31.92 12.34
CA SER A 239 8.57 -33.36 12.10
C SER A 239 9.33 -34.08 13.22
N SER A 240 10.27 -33.42 13.88
CA SER A 240 10.99 -34.00 15.02
C SER A 240 10.14 -34.14 16.28
N SER A 241 8.98 -33.48 16.34
CA SER A 241 8.13 -33.41 17.53
C SER A 241 7.07 -34.52 17.62
N ALA A 242 7.00 -35.46 16.66
CA ALA A 242 6.01 -36.55 16.59
C ALA A 242 4.52 -36.12 16.61
N THR A 243 4.23 -34.82 16.60
CA THR A 243 2.89 -34.25 16.85
C THR A 243 2.08 -33.95 15.58
N THR A 244 2.67 -34.06 14.39
CA THR A 244 2.06 -33.51 13.16
C THR A 244 2.00 -34.55 12.04
N GLU A 245 0.89 -35.29 11.96
CA GLU A 245 0.56 -36.07 10.76
C GLU A 245 0.08 -35.10 9.66
N GLY A 246 0.83 -34.98 8.56
CA GLY A 246 0.39 -34.26 7.35
C GLY A 246 1.20 -33.03 6.92
N GLY A 247 2.23 -32.63 7.66
CA GLY A 247 3.11 -31.51 7.28
C GLY A 247 2.45 -30.12 7.26
N MET A 248 3.24 -29.06 7.17
CA MET A 248 2.71 -27.69 7.18
C MET A 248 2.13 -27.32 5.81
N GLY A 249 0.80 -27.24 5.73
CA GLY A 249 0.09 -26.61 4.60
C GLY A 249 0.17 -25.07 4.57
N ARG A 250 -0.13 -24.48 3.40
CA ARG A 250 -0.13 -23.03 3.15
C ARG A 250 -1.05 -22.23 4.06
N HIS A 251 -2.23 -22.78 4.36
CA HIS A 251 -3.19 -22.14 5.25
C HIS A 251 -2.64 -21.97 6.68
N HIS A 252 -1.72 -22.84 7.12
CA HIS A 252 -1.11 -22.68 8.44
C HIS A 252 -0.27 -21.40 8.52
N LEU A 253 0.53 -21.11 7.48
CA LEU A 253 1.33 -19.88 7.44
C LEU A 253 0.53 -18.65 7.02
N TRP A 254 -0.29 -18.74 5.97
CA TRP A 254 -0.96 -17.57 5.41
C TRP A 254 -2.16 -17.13 6.25
N LEU A 255 -2.93 -18.07 6.81
CA LEU A 255 -4.05 -17.76 7.70
C LEU A 255 -3.66 -17.76 9.18
N ILE A 256 -2.38 -17.98 9.49
CA ILE A 256 -1.83 -18.01 10.84
C ILE A 256 -2.63 -19.02 11.70
N GLN A 257 -2.81 -20.22 11.18
CA GLN A 257 -3.50 -21.32 11.86
C GLN A 257 -2.46 -22.32 12.32
N ALA A 258 -2.39 -22.57 13.63
CA ALA A 258 -1.43 -23.53 14.14
C ALA A 258 -1.71 -24.93 13.55
N PRO A 259 -0.67 -25.64 13.07
CA PRO A 259 -0.79 -27.05 12.73
C PRO A 259 -1.27 -27.87 13.93
N PRO A 260 -1.90 -29.04 13.70
CA PRO A 260 -2.24 -29.96 14.78
C PRO A 260 -1.03 -30.23 15.69
N GLY A 261 -1.26 -30.20 17.00
CA GLY A 261 -0.21 -30.40 18.00
C GLY A 261 0.67 -29.18 18.28
N CYS A 262 0.47 -28.05 17.59
CA CYS A 262 1.12 -26.77 17.91
C CYS A 262 0.16 -25.82 18.63
N ASP A 263 0.67 -25.07 19.60
CA ASP A 263 -0.09 -24.02 20.26
C ASP A 263 -0.21 -22.78 19.35
N GLN A 264 -1.37 -22.11 19.41
CA GLN A 264 -1.65 -20.94 18.56
C GLN A 264 -0.77 -19.72 18.90
N ALA A 265 -0.47 -19.48 20.17
CA ALA A 265 0.24 -18.27 20.57
C ALA A 265 1.72 -18.23 20.12
N PRO A 266 2.49 -19.33 20.21
CA PRO A 266 3.78 -19.46 19.53
C PRO A 266 3.66 -19.37 18.00
N TRP A 267 2.64 -20.02 17.43
CA TRP A 267 2.44 -20.05 15.98
C TRP A 267 2.22 -18.66 15.37
N ASP A 268 1.47 -17.80 16.05
CA ASP A 268 1.26 -16.40 15.66
C ASP A 268 2.59 -15.71 15.35
N VAL A 269 3.60 -15.90 16.20
CA VAL A 269 4.94 -15.31 16.05
C VAL A 269 5.73 -16.01 14.94
N ILE A 270 5.71 -17.35 14.90
CA ILE A 270 6.44 -18.16 13.92
C ILE A 270 5.99 -17.81 12.51
N ALA A 271 4.69 -17.76 12.26
CA ALA A 271 4.17 -17.51 10.92
C ALA A 271 4.43 -16.08 10.45
N MET A 272 4.29 -15.08 11.34
CA MET A 272 4.67 -13.69 11.03
C MET A 272 6.17 -13.54 10.74
N ALA A 273 7.03 -14.15 11.57
CA ALA A 273 8.47 -14.17 11.36
C ALA A 273 8.81 -14.77 9.99
N ALA A 274 8.19 -15.92 9.66
CA ALA A 274 8.43 -16.62 8.41
C ALA A 274 8.06 -15.74 7.21
N LEU A 275 6.87 -15.14 7.19
CA LEU A 275 6.44 -14.28 6.08
C LEU A 275 7.36 -13.07 5.91
N SER A 276 7.72 -12.37 7.00
CA SER A 276 8.64 -11.23 6.92
C SER A 276 10.04 -11.62 6.44
N SER A 277 10.52 -12.81 6.80
CA SER A 277 11.83 -13.28 6.37
C SER A 277 11.87 -13.77 4.93
N MET A 278 10.76 -14.32 4.42
CA MET A 278 10.61 -14.61 2.99
C MET A 278 10.70 -13.32 2.16
N GLU A 279 10.02 -12.26 2.61
CA GLU A 279 10.08 -10.94 1.98
C GLU A 279 11.48 -10.32 2.06
N HIS A 280 12.15 -10.42 3.21
CA HIS A 280 13.54 -9.99 3.38
C HIS A 280 14.48 -10.72 2.41
N GLY A 281 14.38 -12.05 2.33
CA GLY A 281 15.14 -12.86 1.39
C GLY A 281 14.91 -12.45 -0.06
N ARG A 282 13.65 -12.19 -0.44
CA ARG A 282 13.28 -11.71 -1.78
C ARG A 282 13.94 -10.35 -2.09
N HIS A 283 13.97 -9.43 -1.12
CA HIS A 283 14.69 -8.15 -1.28
C HIS A 283 16.19 -8.35 -1.43
N CYS A 284 16.80 -9.23 -0.63
CA CYS A 284 18.21 -9.59 -0.75
C CYS A 284 18.55 -10.15 -2.13
N LEU A 285 17.72 -11.04 -2.68
CA LEU A 285 17.92 -11.59 -4.02
C LEU A 285 17.84 -10.51 -5.10
N ARG A 286 16.81 -9.65 -5.06
CA ARG A 286 16.66 -8.53 -6.00
C ARG A 286 17.84 -7.56 -5.91
N ALA A 287 18.36 -7.29 -4.72
CA ALA A 287 19.54 -6.46 -4.54
C ALA A 287 20.79 -7.11 -5.14
N ALA A 288 21.01 -8.40 -4.88
CA ALA A 288 22.18 -9.13 -5.38
C ALA A 288 22.22 -9.20 -6.93
N ILE A 289 21.07 -9.48 -7.56
CA ILE A 289 20.99 -9.53 -9.04
C ILE A 289 21.20 -8.15 -9.67
N ARG A 290 20.65 -7.08 -9.06
CA ARG A 290 20.90 -5.71 -9.53
C ARG A 290 22.38 -5.33 -9.41
N GLY A 291 23.03 -5.69 -8.30
CA GLY A 291 24.46 -5.46 -8.11
C GLY A 291 25.32 -6.20 -9.14
N GLN A 292 24.98 -7.45 -9.45
CA GLN A 292 25.69 -8.22 -10.50
C GLN A 292 25.56 -7.57 -11.87
N ARG A 293 24.34 -7.17 -12.27
CA ARG A 293 24.13 -6.48 -13.55
C ARG A 293 24.92 -5.18 -13.64
N GLN A 294 24.98 -4.41 -12.55
CA GLN A 294 25.78 -3.18 -12.51
C GLN A 294 27.27 -3.45 -12.69
N MET A 295 27.81 -4.51 -12.07
CA MET A 295 29.21 -4.93 -12.24
C MET A 295 29.49 -5.44 -13.66
N GLU A 296 28.58 -6.18 -14.28
CA GLU A 296 28.71 -6.67 -15.66
C GLU A 296 28.64 -5.54 -16.70
N THR A 297 27.97 -4.43 -16.37
CA THR A 297 27.85 -3.26 -17.26
C THR A 297 29.04 -2.31 -17.11
N MET A 298 29.84 -2.44 -16.06
CA MET A 298 31.11 -1.72 -15.93
C MET A 298 32.19 -2.44 -16.73
N ASP A 299 32.41 -1.99 -17.98
CA ASP A 299 33.58 -2.39 -18.77
C ASP A 299 34.86 -1.98 -18.02
N PRO A 300 35.75 -2.92 -17.63
CA PRO A 300 36.99 -2.59 -16.92
C PRO A 300 37.97 -1.74 -17.75
N ARG A 301 37.66 -1.45 -19.02
CA ARG A 301 38.43 -0.56 -19.90
C ARG A 301 37.87 0.86 -20.03
N GLN A 302 36.69 1.14 -19.46
CA GLN A 302 36.18 2.51 -19.45
C GLN A 302 36.80 3.32 -18.29
N PRO A 303 37.46 4.46 -18.56
CA PRO A 303 37.87 5.35 -17.49
C PRO A 303 36.64 5.84 -16.72
N PRO A 304 36.77 6.11 -15.40
CA PRO A 304 35.65 6.59 -14.60
C PRO A 304 35.03 7.81 -15.27
N PRO A 305 33.68 7.92 -15.31
CA PRO A 305 33.04 9.08 -15.91
C PRO A 305 33.54 10.33 -15.18
N SER A 306 34.13 11.26 -15.94
CA SER A 306 34.51 12.58 -15.44
C SER A 306 33.32 13.19 -14.70
N PRO A 307 33.52 13.84 -13.54
CA PRO A 307 32.43 14.41 -12.77
C PRO A 307 31.72 15.45 -13.62
N GLN A 308 30.55 15.08 -14.17
CA GLN A 308 29.68 16.03 -14.83
C GLN A 308 29.14 16.98 -13.78
N PRO A 309 29.09 18.30 -14.05
CA PRO A 309 28.44 19.25 -13.17
C PRO A 309 27.00 18.79 -12.97
N GLN A 310 26.65 18.50 -11.72
CA GLN A 310 25.32 18.07 -11.32
C GLN A 310 24.32 19.16 -11.72
N THR A 311 23.64 18.99 -12.85
CA THR A 311 22.38 19.66 -13.10
C THR A 311 21.40 19.15 -12.06
N ARG A 312 21.23 19.98 -11.02
CA ARG A 312 20.27 19.83 -9.95
C ARG A 312 18.88 19.72 -10.55
N VAL A 313 18.44 18.50 -10.86
CA VAL A 313 17.03 18.22 -11.09
C VAL A 313 16.36 18.44 -9.74
N GLU A 314 15.70 19.58 -9.58
CA GLU A 314 14.89 19.89 -8.40
C GLU A 314 13.81 18.82 -8.25
N GLN A 315 14.07 17.85 -7.36
CA GLN A 315 13.06 16.92 -6.89
C GLN A 315 12.02 17.74 -6.10
N GLY A 316 10.81 17.81 -6.62
CA GLY A 316 9.73 18.61 -6.05
C GLY A 316 9.41 18.22 -4.59
N PRO A 317 8.76 19.12 -3.82
CA PRO A 317 8.58 18.99 -2.37
C PRO A 317 7.94 17.67 -1.90
N ARG A 318 7.12 17.03 -2.74
CA ARG A 318 6.44 15.76 -2.43
C ARG A 318 7.38 14.55 -2.34
N GLN A 319 8.52 14.57 -3.03
CA GLN A 319 9.43 13.41 -3.07
C GLN A 319 10.39 13.38 -1.88
N ARG A 320 10.63 14.52 -1.24
CA ARG A 320 11.42 14.61 0.00
C ARG A 320 10.72 13.96 1.19
N VAL A 321 9.40 14.13 1.32
CA VAL A 321 8.63 13.61 2.46
C VAL A 321 8.65 12.09 2.56
N ILE A 322 8.60 11.37 1.42
CA ILE A 322 8.61 9.90 1.41
C ILE A 322 10.02 9.34 1.70
N THR A 323 11.07 10.03 1.25
CA THR A 323 12.46 9.54 1.42
C THR A 323 13.01 9.84 2.82
N ASP A 324 12.59 10.95 3.43
CA ASP A 324 13.06 11.35 4.77
C ASP A 324 12.35 10.60 5.91
N PHE A 325 11.11 10.13 5.71
CA PHE A 325 10.37 9.33 6.70
C PHE A 325 11.09 8.00 7.05
N PHE A 326 11.71 7.34 6.07
CA PHE A 326 12.43 6.08 6.30
C PHE A 326 13.84 6.28 6.88
N ARG A 327 14.39 7.50 6.87
CA ARG A 327 15.79 7.76 7.26
C ARG A 327 15.95 8.16 8.72
N GLN A 328 14.91 8.68 9.38
CA GLN A 328 14.99 9.23 10.74
C GLN A 328 14.72 8.21 11.88
N SER A 329 14.61 6.91 11.58
CA SER A 329 14.40 5.87 12.61
C SER A 329 15.68 5.18 13.10
N GLY A 330 16.86 5.71 12.78
CA GLY A 330 18.15 5.24 13.31
C GLY A 330 18.85 6.32 14.12
N SER A 331 19.14 6.04 15.39
CA SER A 331 19.99 6.85 16.27
C SER A 331 21.16 5.99 16.78
N PRO A 332 22.22 6.58 17.34
CA PRO A 332 23.36 7.12 16.62
C PRO A 332 24.63 6.27 16.76
N LEU A 333 25.56 6.57 15.85
CA LEU A 333 26.97 6.17 15.75
C LEU A 333 27.66 5.89 17.11
N VAL A 334 28.20 4.68 17.25
CA VAL A 334 29.43 4.43 18.01
C VAL A 334 30.57 4.52 17.01
N GLN A 335 31.47 5.46 17.25
CA GLN A 335 32.75 5.58 16.54
C GLN A 335 33.67 4.49 17.08
N GLU A 336 34.09 3.56 16.22
CA GLU A 336 35.26 2.72 16.49
C GLU A 336 36.45 3.30 15.73
N GLU A 337 37.47 3.71 16.49
CA GLU A 337 38.75 4.21 16.03
C GLU A 337 39.53 3.10 15.29
N GLU A 338 40.00 3.42 14.08
CA GLU A 338 40.94 2.61 13.32
C GLU A 338 42.31 2.61 14.01
N ALA A 339 42.63 1.51 14.71
CA ALA A 339 44.01 1.18 15.08
C ALA A 339 44.68 0.43 13.93
N ASN A 340 45.53 1.19 13.24
CA ASN A 340 46.50 0.77 12.24
C ASN A 340 47.48 -0.25 12.85
N ASP A 341 47.54 -1.48 12.31
CA ASP A 341 48.65 -2.37 12.62
C ASP A 341 49.16 -3.16 11.42
N THR A 342 50.48 -3.12 11.31
CA THR A 342 51.29 -3.43 10.13
C THR A 342 51.63 -4.92 10.11
N GLN A 343 51.31 -5.63 9.03
CA GLN A 343 51.76 -7.00 8.78
C GLN A 343 52.97 -7.03 7.82
N PRO A 344 54.08 -7.72 8.13
CA PRO A 344 55.15 -7.98 7.18
C PRO A 344 54.98 -9.33 6.47
N ALA A 345 55.61 -9.43 5.30
CA ALA A 345 55.44 -10.46 4.29
C ALA A 345 56.24 -11.77 4.52
N GLY A 346 55.62 -12.90 4.10
CA GLY A 346 56.24 -14.07 3.45
C GLY A 346 56.79 -15.20 4.35
N PRO A 347 57.07 -16.42 3.81
CA PRO A 347 57.01 -16.85 2.40
C PRO A 347 56.21 -18.15 2.10
N SER A 348 55.95 -18.35 0.81
CA SER A 348 55.45 -19.57 0.15
C SER A 348 56.18 -20.86 0.54
N LEU A 349 55.46 -22.00 0.49
CA LEU A 349 55.93 -23.23 -0.19
C LEU A 349 54.84 -24.33 -0.28
N LEU A 350 54.76 -24.94 -1.48
CA LEU A 350 54.33 -26.30 -1.85
C LEU A 350 52.83 -26.60 -2.12
N GLN A 351 52.54 -26.74 -3.43
CA GLN A 351 51.44 -27.52 -4.01
C GLN A 351 51.71 -29.04 -3.91
N PRO A 352 50.65 -29.86 -3.95
CA PRO A 352 50.64 -30.96 -4.92
C PRO A 352 49.36 -31.07 -5.76
N THR A 353 49.62 -31.15 -7.07
CA THR A 353 49.01 -31.93 -8.17
C THR A 353 47.59 -32.53 -8.05
N ILE A 354 46.66 -31.86 -8.74
CA ILE A 354 45.73 -32.33 -9.80
C ILE A 354 45.20 -33.78 -9.74
N GLY A 355 43.92 -33.92 -9.38
CA GLY A 355 43.12 -35.13 -9.60
C GLY A 355 41.68 -35.07 -9.05
N GLY A 356 40.97 -33.94 -9.13
CA GLY A 356 39.60 -33.83 -8.58
C GLY A 356 38.87 -32.51 -8.82
N ARG A 357 39.27 -31.74 -9.85
CA ARG A 357 38.92 -30.31 -9.97
C ARG A 357 37.50 -30.03 -10.46
N THR A 358 36.80 -31.00 -11.05
CA THR A 358 35.49 -30.73 -11.68
C THR A 358 34.32 -30.84 -10.70
N GLN A 359 34.42 -31.64 -9.63
CA GLN A 359 33.36 -31.74 -8.61
C GLN A 359 33.45 -30.63 -7.54
N MET A 360 34.65 -30.27 -7.07
CA MET A 360 34.80 -29.22 -6.03
C MET A 360 34.44 -27.80 -6.53
N VAL A 361 34.59 -27.51 -7.82
CA VAL A 361 34.30 -26.18 -8.40
C VAL A 361 32.78 -25.97 -8.57
N ALA A 362 32.00 -27.03 -8.81
CA ALA A 362 30.54 -26.93 -8.89
C ALA A 362 29.90 -26.66 -7.52
N THR A 363 30.40 -27.28 -6.44
CA THR A 363 29.94 -27.04 -5.06
C THR A 363 30.29 -25.65 -4.54
N THR A 364 31.46 -25.10 -4.89
CA THR A 364 31.83 -23.72 -4.51
C THR A 364 31.09 -22.66 -5.33
N ALA A 365 30.75 -22.93 -6.60
CA ALA A 365 29.90 -22.07 -7.42
C ALA A 365 28.44 -22.02 -6.94
N ALA A 366 27.88 -23.15 -6.48
CA ALA A 366 26.52 -23.21 -5.93
C ALA A 366 26.37 -22.36 -4.64
N ALA A 367 27.33 -22.47 -3.72
CA ALA A 367 27.40 -21.68 -2.49
C ALA A 367 27.60 -20.17 -2.72
N SER A 368 28.11 -19.78 -3.90
CA SER A 368 28.33 -18.38 -4.30
C SER A 368 27.21 -17.81 -5.19
N SER A 369 26.14 -18.56 -5.45
CA SER A 369 25.00 -18.04 -6.18
C SER A 369 24.23 -16.97 -5.37
N PRO A 370 23.72 -15.90 -6.01
CA PRO A 370 22.83 -14.92 -5.35
C PRO A 370 21.64 -15.56 -4.65
N LEU A 371 21.10 -16.63 -5.24
CA LEU A 371 19.98 -17.38 -4.72
C LEU A 371 20.36 -18.10 -3.41
N HIS A 372 21.51 -18.79 -3.37
CA HIS A 372 21.99 -19.43 -2.16
C HIS A 372 22.17 -18.42 -1.02
N ARG A 373 22.85 -17.29 -1.29
CA ARG A 373 22.98 -16.21 -0.28
C ARG A 373 21.64 -15.67 0.20
N ALA A 374 20.66 -15.51 -0.69
CA ALA A 374 19.34 -15.04 -0.32
C ALA A 374 18.55 -16.06 0.54
N ARG A 375 18.69 -17.37 0.26
CA ARG A 375 18.14 -18.45 1.11
C ARG A 375 18.73 -18.40 2.52
N VAL A 376 20.06 -18.34 2.62
CA VAL A 376 20.78 -18.26 3.90
C VAL A 376 20.36 -17.01 4.68
N ARG A 377 20.27 -15.84 4.03
CA ARG A 377 19.82 -14.60 4.69
C ARG A 377 18.37 -14.66 5.16
N ALA A 378 17.48 -15.30 4.39
CA ALA A 378 16.08 -15.48 4.81
C ALA A 378 15.99 -16.35 6.08
N ILE A 379 16.74 -17.45 6.13
CA ILE A 379 16.80 -18.32 7.32
C ILE A 379 17.40 -17.58 8.52
N ALA A 380 18.52 -16.87 8.32
CA ALA A 380 19.16 -16.11 9.39
C ALA A 380 18.23 -15.02 9.95
N ASP A 381 17.54 -14.27 9.08
CA ASP A 381 16.56 -13.25 9.47
C ASP A 381 15.37 -13.87 10.22
N PHE A 382 14.90 -15.06 9.80
CA PHE A 382 13.82 -15.79 10.49
C PHE A 382 14.18 -16.11 11.94
N TRP A 383 15.33 -16.76 12.16
CA TRP A 383 15.77 -17.10 13.51
C TRP A 383 16.12 -15.87 14.34
N ALA A 384 16.74 -14.84 13.75
CA ALA A 384 17.04 -13.60 14.43
C ALA A 384 15.76 -12.92 14.96
N ARG A 385 14.67 -12.93 14.19
CA ARG A 385 13.36 -12.43 14.62
C ARG A 385 12.79 -13.22 15.79
N LEU A 386 12.86 -14.55 15.74
CA LEU A 386 12.37 -15.40 16.83
C LEU A 386 13.18 -15.20 18.12
N HIS A 387 14.50 -15.13 18.03
CA HIS A 387 15.37 -14.80 19.17
C HIS A 387 15.07 -13.40 19.71
N SER A 388 14.85 -12.42 18.83
CA SER A 388 14.50 -11.04 19.24
C SER A 388 13.15 -11.01 19.97
N PHE A 389 12.18 -11.81 19.53
CA PHE A 389 10.91 -11.96 20.23
C PHE A 389 11.08 -12.64 21.58
N ALA A 390 11.83 -13.73 21.65
CA ALA A 390 12.11 -14.47 22.89
C ALA A 390 12.83 -13.59 23.94
N ALA A 391 13.75 -12.73 23.49
CA ALA A 391 14.48 -11.79 24.34
C ALA A 391 13.59 -10.74 25.04
N LEU A 392 12.32 -10.60 24.65
CA LEU A 392 11.33 -9.77 25.36
C LEU A 392 10.96 -10.36 26.73
N GLY A 393 11.35 -11.61 27.02
CA GLY A 393 11.56 -12.13 28.37
C GLY A 393 10.31 -12.56 29.15
N ILE A 394 9.10 -12.25 28.69
CA ILE A 394 7.86 -12.61 29.40
C ILE A 394 6.84 -13.26 28.45
N PRO A 395 6.38 -14.50 28.75
CA PRO A 395 5.28 -15.15 28.05
C PRO A 395 4.04 -14.25 28.03
N ARG A 396 3.47 -14.03 26.83
CA ARG A 396 2.35 -13.12 26.65
C ARG A 396 1.02 -13.86 26.86
N ARG A 397 -0.10 -13.13 26.86
CA ARG A 397 -1.43 -13.72 26.94
C ARG A 397 -1.59 -14.88 25.95
N GLY A 398 -2.05 -16.04 26.43
CA GLY A 398 -2.22 -17.24 25.61
C GLY A 398 -0.99 -18.17 25.56
N TRP A 399 0.12 -17.80 26.20
CA TRP A 399 1.31 -18.65 26.32
C TRP A 399 1.29 -19.56 27.55
N ASP A 400 0.25 -19.49 28.39
CA ASP A 400 0.16 -20.21 29.67
C ASP A 400 0.18 -21.74 29.52
N ARG A 401 -0.19 -22.24 28.34
CA ARG A 401 -0.23 -23.66 28.00
C ARG A 401 0.99 -24.14 27.22
N VAL A 402 1.85 -23.22 26.80
CA VAL A 402 3.02 -23.53 25.98
C VAL A 402 4.06 -24.15 26.89
N GLY A 403 4.27 -25.46 26.74
CA GLY A 403 5.27 -26.19 27.52
C GLY A 403 6.70 -26.06 26.98
N PRO A 404 7.68 -26.68 27.66
CA PRO A 404 9.05 -26.82 27.15
C PRO A 404 9.15 -27.68 25.88
N GLN A 405 8.06 -28.38 25.53
CA GLN A 405 8.01 -29.36 24.45
C GLN A 405 7.77 -28.71 23.07
N HIS A 406 7.43 -27.43 23.01
CA HIS A 406 7.09 -26.80 21.74
C HIS A 406 8.35 -26.70 20.85
N PRO A 407 8.32 -27.19 19.59
CA PRO A 407 9.53 -27.50 18.81
C PRO A 407 10.36 -26.30 18.33
N ILE A 408 9.78 -25.10 18.35
CA ILE A 408 10.41 -23.87 17.85
C ILE A 408 10.50 -22.80 18.94
N LEU A 409 9.36 -22.39 19.52
CA LEU A 409 9.28 -21.45 20.64
C LEU A 409 8.66 -22.12 21.86
N ALA A 410 9.44 -22.32 22.92
CA ALA A 410 9.01 -23.01 24.13
C ALA A 410 8.99 -22.06 25.33
N VAL A 411 8.23 -22.38 26.37
CA VAL A 411 8.34 -21.70 27.66
C VAL A 411 9.00 -22.65 28.66
N ALA A 412 10.17 -22.26 29.15
CA ALA A 412 10.91 -22.99 30.16
C ALA A 412 11.44 -22.01 31.21
N GLY A 413 11.25 -22.35 32.50
CA GLY A 413 11.64 -21.47 33.60
C GLY A 413 10.94 -20.10 33.58
N GLY A 414 9.73 -20.02 33.02
CA GLY A 414 8.99 -18.76 32.89
C GLY A 414 9.49 -17.82 31.79
N GLN A 415 10.47 -18.25 30.98
CA GLN A 415 11.01 -17.48 29.86
C GLN A 415 10.71 -18.15 28.52
N VAL A 416 10.53 -17.33 27.49
CA VAL A 416 10.40 -17.82 26.11
C VAL A 416 11.80 -18.20 25.61
N GLN A 417 11.95 -19.42 25.13
CA GLN A 417 13.17 -19.95 24.53
C GLN A 417 12.92 -20.25 23.05
N CYS A 418 13.94 -20.00 22.23
CA CYS A 418 13.90 -20.26 20.80
C CYS A 418 14.86 -21.41 20.47
N ALA A 419 14.39 -22.34 19.63
CA ALA A 419 15.22 -23.39 19.07
C ALA A 419 16.36 -22.82 18.20
N ALA A 420 17.36 -23.65 17.90
CA ALA A 420 18.47 -23.30 17.04
C ALA A 420 18.18 -23.68 15.57
N PRO A 421 18.76 -22.95 14.59
CA PRO A 421 18.64 -23.29 13.18
C PRO A 421 19.17 -24.69 12.86
N ILE A 422 18.49 -25.39 11.95
CA ILE A 422 18.98 -26.65 11.38
C ILE A 422 19.82 -26.31 10.15
N ALA A 423 21.00 -26.93 10.00
CA ALA A 423 21.86 -26.70 8.85
C ALA A 423 21.13 -26.95 7.52
N LEU A 424 21.43 -26.14 6.51
CA LEU A 424 21.01 -26.42 5.14
C LEU A 424 21.82 -27.63 4.65
N THR A 425 21.14 -28.75 4.45
CA THR A 425 21.65 -29.85 3.63
C THR A 425 21.35 -29.50 2.18
N ASP A 426 22.40 -29.34 1.36
CA ASP A 426 22.28 -29.02 -0.07
C ASP A 426 21.58 -30.12 -0.87
#